data_AF-A0A2I0KMQ1-F1
#
_entry.id   AF-A0A2I0KMQ1-F1
#
_cell.length_a   1.000
_cell.length_b   1.000
_cell.length_c   1.000
_cell.angle_alpha   90.00
_cell.angle_beta   90.00
_cell.angle_gamma   90.00
#
_symmetry.space_group_name_H-M   'P 1'
#
loop_
_entity.id
_entity.type
_entity.pdbx_description
1 polymer ?
#
loop_
_entity_poly.entity_id
_entity_poly.type
_entity_poly.pdbx_seq_one_letter_code
_entity_poly.pdbx_strand_id
1 'polypeptide(L)'
;MGLGSRRYFSDDIEHMPEIKDPQILNAFKDLMANNWDELPDDVLYDVRKALSKSSEDEAGKEILANILRAAEAVEEFSGILVSMKMELDDSVGLSGEDVKPLPDELSKALQTVFERYTAYLNAFGPEEGYLRKKVETELGTKMIHLKMRCGRLASDWGKVTVLGTSGLSGSYIEQRA
;
A
#
# COMPACT_ATOMS: atom_id res chain seq x y z
N MET A 1 -37.51 25.24 -10.32
CA MET A 1 -36.46 25.33 -9.29
C MET A 1 -36.30 23.95 -8.70
N GLY A 2 -35.14 23.32 -8.88
CA GLY A 2 -34.85 21.96 -8.43
C GLY A 2 -33.43 21.64 -8.88
N LEU A 3 -32.45 22.14 -8.13
CA LEU A 3 -31.03 21.99 -8.40
C LEU A 3 -30.69 20.50 -8.51
N GLY A 4 -30.40 20.06 -9.74
CA GLY A 4 -29.68 18.82 -9.97
C GLY A 4 -28.33 18.96 -9.30
N SER A 5 -28.18 18.36 -8.11
CA SER A 5 -26.91 18.30 -7.41
C SER A 5 -25.95 17.55 -8.32
N ARG A 6 -25.02 18.32 -8.91
CA ARG A 6 -23.88 17.83 -9.65
C ARG A 6 -23.15 16.90 -8.67
N ARG A 7 -23.27 15.59 -8.87
CA ARG A 7 -22.45 14.63 -8.14
C ARG A 7 -21.01 15.04 -8.42
N TYR A 8 -20.33 15.55 -7.39
CA TYR A 8 -18.90 15.77 -7.44
C TYR A 8 -18.30 14.39 -7.68
N PHE A 9 -17.94 14.09 -8.92
CA PHE A 9 -16.99 13.02 -9.18
C PHE A 9 -15.73 13.42 -8.42
N SER A 10 -15.33 12.53 -7.53
CA SER A 10 -14.15 12.59 -6.67
C SER A 10 -13.02 13.38 -7.32
N ASP A 11 -12.59 14.43 -6.63
CA ASP A 11 -11.35 15.18 -6.86
C ASP A 11 -10.11 14.33 -6.47
N ASP A 12 -10.26 13.01 -6.21
CA ASP A 12 -9.16 12.11 -5.83
C ASP A 12 -8.40 11.59 -7.06
N ILE A 13 -8.19 12.44 -8.06
CA ILE A 13 -7.13 12.23 -9.04
C ILE A 13 -5.86 12.69 -8.32
N GLU A 14 -5.29 11.80 -7.51
CA GLU A 14 -3.97 12.06 -6.92
C GLU A 14 -3.00 12.38 -8.05
N HIS A 15 -2.46 13.59 -8.03
CA HIS A 15 -1.57 14.07 -9.08
C HIS A 15 -0.34 13.17 -9.13
N MET A 16 -0.21 12.45 -10.25
CA MET A 16 1.00 11.69 -10.52
C MET A 16 2.17 12.67 -10.69
N PRO A 17 3.35 12.32 -10.17
CA PRO A 17 4.51 13.18 -10.29
C PRO A 17 4.93 13.35 -11.76
N GLU A 18 5.39 14.55 -12.12
CA GLU A 18 5.89 14.84 -13.46
C GLU A 18 7.32 14.29 -13.61
N ILE A 19 7.49 13.25 -14.42
CA ILE A 19 8.79 12.66 -14.76
C ILE A 19 9.06 12.91 -16.24
N LYS A 20 10.21 13.52 -16.54
CA LYS A 20 10.58 13.97 -17.88
C LYS A 20 11.40 12.92 -18.62
N ASP A 21 12.27 12.21 -17.92
CA ASP A 21 13.08 11.15 -18.51
C ASP A 21 12.22 9.93 -18.84
N PRO A 22 12.11 9.50 -20.12
CA PRO A 22 11.25 8.39 -20.49
C PRO A 22 11.65 7.05 -19.85
N GLN A 23 12.93 6.82 -19.57
CA GLN A 23 13.39 5.59 -18.96
C GLN A 23 13.01 5.54 -17.47
N ILE A 24 13.15 6.68 -16.78
CA ILE A 24 12.70 6.81 -15.39
C ILE A 24 11.18 6.68 -15.31
N LEU A 25 10.44 7.31 -16.23
CA LEU A 25 8.99 7.24 -16.29
C LEU A 25 8.49 5.80 -16.53
N ASN A 26 9.14 5.06 -17.43
CA ASN A 26 8.78 3.67 -17.68
C ASN A 26 9.02 2.79 -16.45
N ALA A 27 10.20 2.90 -15.83
CA ALA A 27 10.52 2.17 -14.60
C ALA A 27 9.56 2.52 -13.45
N PHE A 28 9.19 3.79 -13.31
CA PHE A 28 8.18 4.26 -12.37
C PHE A 28 6.83 3.58 -12.62
N LYS A 29 6.37 3.57 -13.88
CA LYS A 29 5.07 2.98 -14.25
C LYS A 29 5.04 1.49 -14.00
N ASP A 30 6.11 0.79 -14.39
CA ASP A 30 6.24 -0.65 -14.18
C ASP A 30 6.21 -0.99 -12.70
N LEU A 31 6.96 -0.26 -11.86
CA LEU A 31 6.97 -0.47 -10.42
C LEU A 31 5.59 -0.19 -9.79
N MET A 32 4.93 0.91 -10.16
CA MET A 32 3.60 1.26 -9.63
C MET A 32 2.49 0.28 -10.06
N ALA A 33 2.63 -0.32 -11.26
CA ALA A 33 1.67 -1.29 -11.79
C ALA A 33 1.79 -2.69 -11.17
N ASN A 34 2.95 -3.03 -10.59
CA ASN A 34 3.15 -4.31 -9.94
C ASN A 34 2.47 -4.38 -8.55
N ASN A 35 2.17 -5.60 -8.11
CA ASN A 35 1.86 -5.89 -6.71
C ASN A 35 3.18 -5.82 -5.92
N TRP A 36 3.18 -5.15 -4.77
CA TRP A 36 4.37 -4.99 -3.92
C TRP A 36 4.50 -6.08 -2.85
N ASP A 37 3.67 -7.12 -2.91
CA ASP A 37 3.77 -8.29 -2.04
C ASP A 37 4.99 -9.15 -2.34
N GLU A 38 5.39 -9.20 -3.61
CA GLU A 38 6.56 -9.91 -4.10
C GLU A 38 7.01 -9.18 -5.35
N LEU A 39 8.11 -8.43 -5.24
CA LEU A 39 8.61 -7.60 -6.32
C LEU A 39 9.42 -8.45 -7.31
N PRO A 40 9.04 -8.50 -8.61
CA PRO A 40 9.78 -9.29 -9.58
C PRO A 40 11.22 -8.77 -9.77
N ASP A 41 12.18 -9.70 -9.83
CA ASP A 41 13.61 -9.39 -9.98
C ASP A 41 13.91 -8.55 -11.23
N ASP A 42 13.18 -8.79 -12.32
CA ASP A 42 13.26 -8.05 -13.58
C ASP A 42 12.82 -6.59 -13.42
N VAL A 43 11.73 -6.34 -12.69
CA VAL A 43 11.25 -4.99 -12.36
C VAL A 43 12.28 -4.27 -11.48
N LEU A 44 12.79 -4.94 -10.45
CA LEU A 44 13.84 -4.37 -9.58
C LEU A 44 15.12 -4.05 -10.36
N TYR A 45 15.52 -4.93 -11.27
CA TYR A 45 16.68 -4.72 -12.14
C TYR A 45 16.49 -3.48 -13.02
N ASP A 46 15.35 -3.36 -13.68
CA ASP A 46 15.07 -2.23 -14.59
C ASP A 46 14.96 -0.90 -13.83
N VAL A 47 14.34 -0.89 -12.64
CA VAL A 47 14.30 0.29 -11.76
C VAL A 47 15.70 0.69 -11.31
N ARG A 48 16.51 -0.25 -10.78
CA ARG A 48 17.89 0.04 -10.35
C ARG A 48 18.76 0.51 -11.51
N LYS A 49 18.57 -0.07 -12.70
CA LYS A 49 19.26 0.33 -13.93
C LYS A 49 18.87 1.76 -14.34
N ALA A 50 17.59 2.12 -14.27
CA ALA A 50 17.14 3.49 -14.54
C ALA A 50 17.75 4.49 -13.54
N LEU A 51 17.81 4.14 -12.25
CA LEU A 51 18.44 4.97 -11.21
C LEU A 51 19.96 5.12 -11.39
N SER A 52 20.64 4.11 -11.94
CA SER A 52 22.10 4.13 -12.13
C SER A 52 22.58 5.02 -13.29
N LYS A 53 21.69 5.37 -14.23
CA LYS A 53 22.05 6.15 -15.41
C LYS A 53 22.13 7.64 -15.08
N SER A 54 23.05 8.33 -15.73
CA SER A 54 23.05 9.81 -15.73
C SER A 54 21.81 10.30 -16.48
N SER A 55 21.03 11.17 -15.85
CA SER A 55 19.89 11.86 -16.45
C SER A 55 19.89 13.29 -15.92
N GLU A 56 19.39 14.23 -16.71
CA GLU A 56 19.19 15.62 -16.28
C GLU A 56 17.94 15.76 -15.39
N ASP A 57 17.09 14.72 -15.35
CA ASP A 57 15.89 14.65 -14.52
C ASP A 57 16.18 14.06 -13.13
N GLU A 58 16.93 14.81 -12.31
CA GLU A 58 17.27 14.40 -10.95
C GLU A 58 16.04 14.31 -10.04
N ALA A 59 15.03 15.16 -10.26
CA ALA A 59 13.75 15.07 -9.53
C ALA A 59 13.02 13.74 -9.83
N GLY A 60 12.95 13.34 -11.10
CA GLY A 60 12.38 12.06 -11.49
C GLY A 60 13.12 10.86 -10.88
N LYS A 61 14.45 10.93 -10.76
CA LYS A 61 15.23 9.89 -10.07
C LYS A 61 14.90 9.82 -8.58
N GLU A 62 14.78 10.97 -7.91
CA GLU A 62 14.43 11.01 -6.49
C GLU A 62 13.05 10.39 -6.25
N ILE A 63 12.07 10.73 -7.10
CA ILE A 63 10.73 10.12 -7.09
C ILE A 63 10.82 8.60 -7.23
N LEU A 64 11.54 8.11 -8.26
CA LEU A 64 11.69 6.68 -8.50
C LEU A 64 12.40 5.96 -7.33
N ALA A 65 13.41 6.60 -6.72
CA ALA A 65 14.11 6.05 -5.57
C ALA A 65 13.22 5.97 -4.32
N ASN A 66 12.38 6.99 -4.08
CA ASN A 66 11.46 7.00 -2.96
C ASN A 66 10.39 5.91 -3.10
N ILE A 67 9.89 5.69 -4.31
CA ILE A 67 8.90 4.63 -4.58
C ILE A 67 9.54 3.26 -4.44
N LEU A 68 10.77 3.06 -4.92
CA LEU A 68 11.49 1.81 -4.71
C LEU A 68 11.63 1.50 -3.22
N ARG A 69 12.06 2.47 -2.40
CA ARG A 69 12.15 2.30 -0.95
C ARG A 69 10.80 1.97 -0.32
N ALA A 70 9.74 2.62 -0.78
CA ALA A 70 8.40 2.38 -0.28
C ALA A 70 7.89 0.98 -0.65
N ALA A 71 8.17 0.52 -1.86
CA ALA A 71 7.82 -0.81 -2.35
C ALA A 71 8.58 -1.90 -1.57
N GLU A 72 9.89 -1.75 -1.39
CA GLU A 72 10.71 -2.66 -0.57
C GLU A 72 10.20 -2.72 0.89
N ALA A 73 9.86 -1.57 1.47
CA ALA A 73 9.29 -1.51 2.83
C ALA A 73 7.91 -2.18 2.91
N VAL A 74 7.08 -2.06 1.86
CA VAL A 74 5.79 -2.75 1.78
C VAL A 74 5.97 -4.25 1.65
N GLU A 75 6.90 -4.73 0.83
CA GLU A 75 7.20 -6.16 0.67
C GLU A 75 7.64 -6.78 2.00
N GLU A 76 8.60 -6.16 2.69
CA GLU A 76 9.08 -6.62 4.00
C GLU A 76 7.95 -6.65 5.03
N PHE A 77 7.18 -5.55 5.11
CA PHE A 77 6.10 -5.46 6.08
C PHE A 77 4.97 -6.43 5.75
N SER A 78 4.63 -6.62 4.47
CA SER A 78 3.69 -7.65 4.00
C SER A 78 4.10 -9.04 4.46
N GLY A 79 5.38 -9.40 4.37
CA GLY A 79 5.91 -10.67 4.88
C GLY A 79 5.69 -10.85 6.39
N ILE A 80 5.88 -9.78 7.18
CA ILE A 80 5.60 -9.78 8.63
C ILE A 80 4.10 -9.99 8.89
N LEU A 81 3.23 -9.30 8.16
CA LEU A 81 1.76 -9.45 8.31
C LEU A 81 1.30 -10.87 7.96
N VAL A 82 1.86 -11.46 6.91
CA VAL A 82 1.55 -12.84 6.52
C VAL A 82 2.01 -13.83 7.59
N SER A 83 3.23 -13.66 8.12
CA SER A 83 3.77 -14.51 9.18
C SER A 83 2.91 -14.44 10.45
N MET A 84 2.54 -13.23 10.87
CA MET A 84 1.63 -13.03 12.01
C MET A 84 0.25 -13.65 11.76
N LYS A 85 -0.29 -13.55 10.54
CA LYS A 85 -1.55 -14.20 10.19
C LYS A 85 -1.45 -15.72 10.32
N MET A 86 -0.34 -16.33 9.89
CA MET A 86 -0.12 -17.77 10.03
C MET A 86 -0.08 -18.19 11.51
N GLU A 87 0.65 -17.46 12.36
CA GLU A 87 0.67 -17.72 13.81
C GLU A 87 -0.71 -17.59 14.46
N LEU A 88 -1.52 -16.63 14.00
CA LEU A 88 -2.91 -16.49 14.42
C LEU A 88 -3.75 -17.67 13.94
N ASP A 89 -3.70 -18.03 12.66
CA ASP A 89 -4.44 -19.15 12.09
C ASP A 89 -4.09 -20.48 12.81
N ASP A 90 -2.83 -20.67 13.24
CA ASP A 90 -2.39 -21.82 14.06
C ASP A 90 -2.95 -21.78 15.50
N SER A 91 -3.16 -20.58 16.04
CA SER A 91 -3.64 -20.39 17.43
C SER A 91 -5.16 -20.45 17.58
N VAL A 92 -5.92 -19.90 16.64
CA VAL A 92 -7.41 -19.81 16.67
C VAL A 92 -8.10 -20.75 15.67
N GLY A 93 -7.33 -21.47 14.85
CA GLY A 93 -7.83 -22.31 13.76
C GLY A 93 -8.18 -21.50 12.51
N LEU A 94 -8.08 -22.15 11.34
CA LEU A 94 -8.25 -21.56 10.01
C LEU A 94 -9.60 -20.85 9.78
N SER A 95 -10.65 -21.21 10.52
CA SER A 95 -11.97 -20.59 10.43
C SER A 95 -12.38 -19.83 11.71
N GLY A 96 -11.46 -19.65 12.66
CA GLY A 96 -11.78 -19.09 13.98
C GLY A 96 -12.66 -20.04 14.80
N GLU A 97 -12.36 -21.32 14.74
CA GLU A 97 -13.15 -22.37 15.41
C GLU A 97 -12.77 -22.49 16.90
N ASP A 98 -11.57 -22.04 17.25
CA ASP A 98 -11.03 -22.08 18.61
C ASP A 98 -10.78 -20.66 19.14
N VAL A 99 -11.79 -19.78 19.04
CA VAL A 99 -11.71 -18.37 19.48
C VAL A 99 -11.44 -18.28 20.99
N LYS A 100 -10.17 -18.32 21.36
CA LYS A 100 -9.67 -18.03 22.70
C LYS A 100 -9.24 -16.57 22.78
N PRO A 101 -9.19 -15.99 23.98
CA PRO A 101 -8.48 -14.73 24.18
C PRO A 101 -7.07 -14.86 23.60
N LEU A 102 -6.68 -13.91 22.74
CA LEU A 102 -5.35 -13.89 22.17
C LEU A 102 -4.32 -13.81 23.29
N PRO A 103 -3.22 -14.58 23.22
CA PRO A 103 -2.07 -14.41 24.10
C PRO A 103 -1.65 -12.94 24.17
N ASP A 104 -1.20 -12.49 25.35
CA ASP A 104 -0.81 -11.09 25.56
C ASP A 104 0.30 -10.64 24.59
N GLU A 105 1.21 -11.55 24.23
CA GLU A 105 2.29 -11.29 23.27
C GLU A 105 1.74 -11.03 21.87
N LEU A 106 0.82 -11.85 21.37
CA LEU A 106 0.17 -11.67 20.07
C LEU A 106 -0.69 -10.40 20.04
N SER A 107 -1.38 -10.10 21.14
CA SER A 107 -2.16 -8.86 21.28
C SER A 107 -1.27 -7.60 21.20
N LYS A 108 -0.12 -7.61 21.89
CA LYS A 108 0.88 -6.53 21.81
C LYS A 108 1.50 -6.42 20.43
N ALA A 109 1.78 -7.55 19.79
CA ALA A 109 2.34 -7.58 18.43
C ALA A 109 1.36 -6.99 17.41
N LEU A 110 0.07 -7.36 17.48
CA LEU A 110 -1.00 -6.78 16.67
C LEU A 110 -1.12 -5.27 16.85
N GLN A 111 -1.07 -4.79 18.10
CA GLN A 111 -1.08 -3.37 18.38
C GLN A 111 0.14 -2.66 17.79
N THR A 112 1.34 -3.24 17.94
CA THR A 112 2.58 -2.70 17.37
C THR A 112 2.51 -2.62 15.84
N VAL A 113 1.98 -3.65 15.19
CA VAL A 113 1.76 -3.68 13.74
C VAL A 113 0.81 -2.57 13.29
N PHE A 114 -0.31 -2.38 14.00
CA PHE A 114 -1.27 -1.33 13.71
C PHE A 114 -0.67 0.08 13.87
N GLU A 115 0.10 0.29 14.93
CA GLU A 115 0.81 1.55 15.18
C GLU A 115 1.84 1.83 14.09
N ARG A 116 2.61 0.82 13.66
CA ARG A 116 3.59 0.95 12.56
C ARG A 116 2.91 1.24 11.22
N TYR A 117 1.83 0.53 10.89
CA TYR A 117 1.04 0.78 9.69
C TYR A 117 0.52 2.23 9.66
N THR A 118 -0.06 2.69 10.77
CA THR A 118 -0.59 4.04 10.89
C THR A 118 0.51 5.09 10.82
N ALA A 119 1.64 4.87 11.51
CA ALA A 119 2.79 5.75 11.45
C ALA A 119 3.36 5.84 10.03
N TYR A 120 3.42 4.72 9.30
CA TYR A 120 3.91 4.71 7.93
C TYR A 120 3.00 5.48 6.98
N LEU A 121 1.68 5.27 7.05
CA LEU A 121 0.73 6.05 6.24
C LEU A 121 0.74 7.54 6.55
N ASN A 122 1.00 7.92 7.80
CA ASN A 122 1.10 9.31 8.23
C ASN A 122 2.45 9.97 7.90
N ALA A 123 3.47 9.20 7.49
CA ALA A 123 4.78 9.73 7.15
C ALA A 123 4.81 10.39 5.76
N PHE A 124 3.87 10.04 4.88
CA PHE A 124 3.80 10.60 3.53
C PHE A 124 3.37 12.06 3.54
N GLY A 125 4.07 12.87 2.73
CA GLY A 125 3.76 14.28 2.55
C GLY A 125 2.47 14.53 1.76
N PRO A 126 2.01 15.79 1.69
CA PRO A 126 0.80 16.15 0.93
C PRO A 126 0.92 15.87 -0.57
N GLU A 127 2.13 15.96 -1.14
CA GLU A 127 2.40 15.70 -2.57
C GLU A 127 2.58 14.21 -2.88
N GLU A 128 2.65 13.35 -1.86
CA GLU A 128 2.89 11.90 -1.99
C GLU A 128 1.59 11.09 -1.85
N GLY A 129 0.44 11.72 -2.10
CA GLY A 129 -0.87 11.06 -2.02
C GLY A 129 -0.92 9.75 -2.81
N TYR A 130 -0.45 9.79 -4.06
CA TYR A 130 -0.37 8.63 -4.96
C TYR A 130 0.37 7.44 -4.33
N LEU A 131 1.44 7.72 -3.59
CA LEU A 131 2.28 6.72 -2.93
C LEU A 131 1.60 6.22 -1.65
N ARG A 132 1.06 7.13 -0.84
CA ARG A 132 0.28 6.79 0.35
C ARG A 132 -0.88 5.85 0.01
N LYS A 133 -1.63 6.17 -1.04
CA LYS A 133 -2.79 5.37 -1.48
C LYS A 133 -2.38 4.00 -2.01
N LYS A 134 -1.26 3.92 -2.74
CA LYS A 134 -0.69 2.63 -3.17
C LYS A 134 -0.32 1.78 -1.95
N VAL A 135 0.44 2.31 -1.01
CA VAL A 135 0.81 1.63 0.24
C VAL A 135 -0.41 1.17 1.04
N GLU A 136 -1.40 2.06 1.19
CA GLU A 136 -2.66 1.75 1.87
C GLU A 136 -3.43 0.61 1.17
N THR A 137 -3.41 0.56 -0.16
CA THR A 137 -4.06 -0.51 -0.92
C THR A 137 -3.36 -1.86 -0.72
N GLU A 138 -2.03 -1.90 -0.83
CA GLU A 138 -1.23 -3.13 -0.72
C GLU A 138 -1.30 -3.73 0.70
N LEU A 139 -1.08 -2.88 1.71
CA LEU A 139 -1.06 -3.32 3.11
C LEU A 139 -2.47 -3.44 3.72
N GLY A 140 -3.42 -2.60 3.29
CA GLY A 140 -4.77 -2.55 3.85
C GLY A 140 -5.50 -3.88 3.74
N THR A 141 -5.36 -4.58 2.61
CA THR A 141 -5.95 -5.92 2.43
C THR A 141 -5.43 -6.92 3.48
N LYS A 142 -4.13 -6.88 3.80
CA LYS A 142 -3.51 -7.77 4.82
C LYS A 142 -3.92 -7.39 6.23
N MET A 143 -3.95 -6.09 6.53
CA MET A 143 -4.46 -5.57 7.81
C MET A 143 -5.91 -6.00 8.04
N ILE A 144 -6.72 -6.06 6.99
CA ILE A 144 -8.10 -6.51 7.04
C ILE A 144 -8.20 -8.03 7.27
N HIS A 145 -7.34 -8.82 6.63
CA HIS A 145 -7.24 -10.25 6.93
C HIS A 145 -6.87 -10.52 8.39
N LEU A 146 -5.92 -9.77 8.96
CA LEU A 146 -5.58 -9.86 10.38
C LEU A 146 -6.76 -9.45 11.27
N LYS A 147 -7.43 -8.35 10.94
CA LYS A 147 -8.62 -7.86 11.65
C LYS A 147 -9.74 -8.91 11.68
N MET A 148 -9.97 -9.63 10.60
CA MET A 148 -11.00 -10.68 10.54
C MET A 148 -10.70 -11.87 11.46
N ARG A 149 -9.45 -12.10 11.84
CA ARG A 149 -9.06 -13.17 12.76
C ARG A 149 -9.14 -12.79 14.24
N CYS A 150 -9.26 -11.50 14.53
CA CYS A 150 -9.17 -11.00 15.90
C CYS A 150 -10.51 -10.42 16.36
N GLY A 151 -11.07 -10.98 17.44
CA GLY A 151 -12.21 -10.38 18.14
C GLY A 151 -11.77 -9.25 19.08
N ARG A 152 -12.67 -8.30 19.36
CA ARG A 152 -12.48 -7.23 20.38
C ARG A 152 -11.27 -6.32 20.15
N LEU A 153 -10.92 -6.06 18.89
CA LEU A 153 -9.95 -5.03 18.55
C LEU A 153 -10.47 -3.64 18.94
N ALA A 154 -9.55 -2.71 19.20
CA ALA A 154 -9.89 -1.32 19.49
C ALA A 154 -10.67 -0.67 18.34
N SER A 155 -11.49 0.33 18.63
CA SER A 155 -12.33 1.02 17.63
C SER A 155 -11.54 1.62 16.47
N ASP A 156 -10.26 1.95 16.69
CA ASP A 156 -9.37 2.49 15.65
C ASP A 156 -9.10 1.51 14.50
N TRP A 157 -9.20 0.19 14.74
CA TRP A 157 -9.18 -0.81 13.67
C TRP A 157 -10.38 -0.70 12.72
N GLY A 158 -11.44 0.02 13.14
CA GLY A 158 -12.54 0.41 12.27
C GLY A 158 -12.12 1.30 11.10
N LYS A 159 -11.01 2.05 11.23
CA LYS A 159 -10.46 2.92 10.19
C LYS A 159 -9.73 2.14 9.10
N VAL A 160 -9.25 0.93 9.41
CA VAL A 160 -8.74 -0.01 8.41
C VAL A 160 -9.93 -0.51 7.60
N THR A 161 -10.13 0.09 6.43
CA THR A 161 -11.23 -0.21 5.50
C THR A 161 -10.66 -0.61 4.16
N VAL A 162 -11.40 -1.44 3.41
CA VAL A 162 -11.08 -1.69 2.00
C VAL A 162 -11.37 -0.39 1.27
N LEU A 163 -10.38 0.48 1.09
CA LEU A 163 -10.47 1.59 0.13
C LEU A 163 -10.37 1.02 -1.29
N GLY A 164 -11.38 0.25 -1.66
CA GLY A 164 -11.48 -0.46 -2.92
C GLY A 164 -12.83 -0.22 -3.58
N THR A 165 -13.19 1.05 -3.80
CA THR A 165 -14.11 1.47 -4.88
C THR A 165 -13.91 2.92 -5.34
N SER A 166 -13.22 3.76 -4.57
CA SER A 166 -13.04 5.19 -4.92
C SER A 166 -11.70 5.44 -5.64
N GLY A 167 -11.67 5.20 -6.96
CA GLY A 167 -10.82 5.98 -7.87
C GLY A 167 -9.56 5.33 -8.47
N LEU A 168 -9.11 4.14 -8.04
CA LEU A 168 -7.92 3.50 -8.67
C LEU A 168 -8.25 2.53 -9.80
N SER A 169 -9.44 1.91 -9.80
CA SER A 169 -9.75 0.83 -10.75
C SER A 169 -10.02 1.30 -12.18
N GLY A 170 -10.20 2.60 -12.43
CA GLY A 170 -10.35 3.17 -13.78
C GLY A 170 -9.05 3.70 -14.37
N SER A 171 -8.22 4.37 -13.57
CA SER A 171 -7.07 5.15 -14.08
C SER A 171 -5.90 4.28 -14.55
N TYR A 172 -5.67 3.10 -13.97
CA TYR A 172 -4.48 2.29 -14.31
C TYR A 172 -4.62 1.51 -15.62
N ILE A 173 -5.82 1.00 -15.94
CA ILE A 173 -6.07 0.25 -17.17
C ILE A 173 -6.15 1.20 -18.38
N GLU A 174 -6.69 2.40 -18.19
CA GLU A 174 -6.86 3.40 -19.26
C GLU A 174 -5.55 4.08 -19.70
N GLN A 175 -4.53 4.12 -18.84
CA GLN A 175 -3.21 4.68 -19.17
C GLN A 175 -2.24 3.68 -19.85
N ARG A 176 -2.72 2.46 -20.13
CA ARG A 176 -1.99 1.44 -20.90
C ARG A 176 -2.08 1.67 -22.41
N ALA A 177 -2.97 2.56 -22.87
CA ALA A 177 -3.22 2.86 -24.29
C ALA A 177 -2.32 3.99 -24.82
#